data_AF-A0A8J3E101-F1
#
_entry.id   AF-A0A8J3E101-F1
#
_cell.length_a   1.000
_cell.length_b   1.000
_cell.length_c   1.000
_cell.angle_alpha   90.00
_cell.angle_beta   90.00
_cell.angle_gamma   90.00
#
_symmetry.space_group_name_H-M   'P 1'
#
loop_
_entity.id
_entity.type
_entity.pdbx_description
1 polymer ?
#
loop_
_entity_poly.entity_id
_entity_poly.type
_entity_poly.pdbx_seq_one_letter_code
_entity_poly.pdbx_strand_id
1 'polypeptide(L)'
;MGDRAEVRIDGPRHGNPFVDVDLSATFTRGATVIRAGGFYDGDGRYVVRFLPTEAGEWDIEISSTEGSLDGLRGRVSVARARDGRHGVVGVADRFHFAHADGTRFTPVGTTLYAWTHQPEALQQETLATLAAAPFTKVRMGIFPKSYLYNEEDPELYPFESADGGGWDVSRFSPGFFAVLERRIRDLDALGIQADLILFHPYDRWGFADLGPEADDRYLRYVVRRLAAFPNVWWSMANEFDLMLEKTEEDWERLAAIVVAEDPAGHLLSIHNCLRFYDYARDWITHVSLQRIDIYKTAENTDAWRDEWGKPVVVDEVAYEGDLDQGWGNISGQELTRRFWEGTVRGGYLTHGETYLSDDDVIFWSKGGTLRGSSPPRIAFLRSIIAASPTGAIDPLPGEWDAPWGGVAGEYAIVYYGFNRPSFRTLVLPEGEFEVDVIDTWNMTVTPVPGRHRGRVLLELPGREFMAARLRRAGT
;
A
#
# COMPACT_ATOMS: atom_id res chain seq x y z
N MET A 1 13.39 1.56 16.24
CA MET A 1 12.63 0.57 15.47
C MET A 1 13.07 0.68 14.02
N GLY A 2 13.48 -0.37 13.31
CA GLY A 2 13.84 -0.14 11.90
C GLY A 2 14.47 -1.28 11.12
N ASP A 3 15.25 -2.15 11.75
CA ASP A 3 15.86 -3.29 11.06
C ASP A 3 15.42 -4.59 11.73
N ARG A 4 15.15 -5.62 10.92
CA ARG A 4 14.76 -6.94 11.41
C ARG A 4 15.91 -7.65 12.12
N ALA A 5 15.58 -8.45 13.12
CA ALA A 5 16.49 -9.45 13.66
C ALA A 5 16.09 -10.84 13.14
N GLU A 6 17.09 -11.69 12.90
CA GLU A 6 16.91 -13.02 12.32
C GLU A 6 17.72 -14.04 13.12
N VAL A 7 17.06 -15.12 13.53
CA VAL A 7 17.68 -16.30 14.15
C VAL A 7 17.61 -17.43 13.14
N ARG A 8 18.76 -18.07 12.88
CA ARG A 8 18.86 -19.24 12.01
C ARG A 8 19.24 -20.45 12.84
N ILE A 9 18.53 -21.55 12.61
CA ILE A 9 18.69 -22.80 13.34
C ILE A 9 18.85 -23.92 12.31
N ASP A 10 19.92 -24.69 12.44
CA ASP A 10 20.10 -25.91 11.65
C ASP A 10 19.23 -27.03 12.27
N GLY A 11 18.42 -27.67 11.44
CA GLY A 11 17.44 -28.67 11.84
C GLY A 11 17.28 -29.80 10.83
N PRO A 12 16.26 -30.66 11.01
CA PRO A 12 16.04 -31.81 10.16
C PRO A 12 15.70 -31.43 8.71
N ARG A 13 16.01 -32.36 7.81
CA ARG A 13 15.71 -32.28 6.37
C ARG A 13 14.76 -33.38 5.88
N HIS A 14 14.45 -34.34 6.75
CA HIS A 14 13.63 -35.50 6.41
C HIS A 14 12.13 -35.15 6.55
N GLY A 15 11.26 -35.95 5.93
CA GLY A 15 9.82 -35.68 5.90
C GLY A 15 9.47 -34.48 5.00
N ASN A 16 8.44 -33.74 5.40
CA ASN A 16 8.11 -32.44 4.86
C ASN A 16 8.28 -31.35 5.93
N PRO A 17 9.45 -30.68 6.00
CA PRO A 17 9.71 -29.60 6.94
C PRO A 17 8.72 -28.44 6.94
N PHE A 18 7.98 -28.23 5.85
CA PHE A 18 6.97 -27.17 5.73
C PHE A 18 5.63 -27.54 6.40
N VAL A 19 5.44 -28.82 6.74
CA VAL A 19 4.21 -29.36 7.34
C VAL A 19 4.49 -29.97 8.71
N ASP A 20 5.56 -30.76 8.82
CA ASP A 20 5.85 -31.58 9.99
C ASP A 20 6.41 -30.77 11.17
N VAL A 21 6.97 -29.58 10.88
CA VAL A 21 7.64 -28.74 11.88
C VAL A 21 6.91 -27.40 12.01
N ASP A 22 6.25 -27.21 13.16
CA ASP A 22 5.84 -25.88 13.62
C ASP A 22 6.92 -25.35 14.58
N LEU A 23 7.24 -24.07 14.43
CA LEU A 23 8.32 -23.40 15.14
C LEU A 23 7.86 -21.99 15.51
N SER A 24 8.17 -21.53 16.71
CA SER A 24 8.03 -20.13 17.11
C SER A 24 9.13 -19.73 18.09
N ALA A 25 9.38 -18.44 18.22
CA ALA A 25 10.27 -17.90 19.24
C ALA A 25 9.55 -16.87 20.11
N THR A 26 9.86 -16.88 21.40
CA THR A 26 9.52 -15.80 22.33
C THR A 26 10.76 -14.95 22.55
N PHE A 27 10.66 -13.67 22.18
CA PHE A 27 11.69 -12.66 22.40
C PHE A 27 11.31 -11.82 23.62
N THR A 28 12.19 -11.75 24.62
CA THR A 28 11.92 -11.04 25.89
C THR A 28 12.99 -9.99 26.16
N ARG A 29 12.55 -8.78 26.51
CA ARG A 29 13.42 -7.72 27.04
C ARG A 29 12.68 -6.94 28.11
N GLY A 30 13.07 -7.14 29.37
CA GLY A 30 12.39 -6.53 30.51
C GLY A 30 10.93 -6.99 30.58
N ALA A 31 9.99 -6.05 30.46
CA ALA A 31 8.55 -6.35 30.43
C ALA A 31 8.01 -6.60 29.01
N THR A 32 8.79 -6.29 27.97
CA THR A 32 8.36 -6.43 26.57
C THR A 32 8.57 -7.86 26.10
N VAL A 33 7.51 -8.49 25.59
CA VAL A 33 7.51 -9.86 25.06
C VAL A 33 6.91 -9.84 23.65
N ILE A 34 7.64 -10.40 22.68
CA ILE A 34 7.19 -10.55 21.29
C ILE A 34 7.25 -12.03 20.96
N ARG A 35 6.14 -12.61 20.47
CA ARG A 35 6.11 -13.98 19.94
C ARG A 35 6.05 -13.91 18.42
N ALA A 36 6.93 -14.61 17.74
CA ALA A 36 6.93 -14.69 16.28
C ALA A 36 7.01 -16.15 15.81
N GLY A 37 6.25 -16.48 14.77
CA GLY A 37 6.33 -17.78 14.12
C GLY A 37 7.59 -17.93 13.27
N GLY A 38 8.10 -19.14 13.18
CA GLY A 38 9.24 -19.53 12.35
C GLY A 38 8.81 -20.25 11.08
N PHE A 39 9.73 -20.33 10.13
CA PHE A 39 9.53 -20.97 8.84
C PHE A 39 10.77 -21.76 8.41
N TYR A 40 10.56 -22.77 7.57
CA TYR A 40 11.65 -23.50 6.91
C TYR A 40 12.12 -22.75 5.66
N ASP A 41 13.44 -22.68 5.46
CA ASP A 41 14.09 -21.91 4.39
C ASP A 41 14.97 -22.77 3.47
N GLY A 42 14.66 -24.06 3.37
CA GLY A 42 15.43 -25.01 2.57
C GLY A 42 16.72 -25.46 3.26
N ASP A 43 17.30 -26.55 2.76
CA ASP A 43 18.60 -27.09 3.21
C ASP A 43 18.76 -27.28 4.73
N GLY A 44 17.69 -27.65 5.44
CA GLY A 44 17.72 -27.85 6.89
C GLY A 44 17.74 -26.56 7.69
N ARG A 45 17.54 -25.40 7.06
CA ARG A 45 17.54 -24.10 7.72
C ARG A 45 16.14 -23.74 8.19
N TYR A 46 16.00 -23.48 9.47
CA TYR A 46 14.81 -22.89 10.07
C TYR A 46 15.12 -21.46 10.49
N VAL A 47 14.16 -20.57 10.31
CA VAL A 47 14.34 -19.14 10.54
C VAL A 47 13.20 -18.61 11.37
N VAL A 48 13.52 -17.80 12.38
CA VAL A 48 12.56 -16.94 13.06
C VAL A 48 13.01 -15.50 12.92
N ARG A 49 12.10 -14.63 12.49
CA ARG A 49 12.35 -13.20 12.36
C ARG A 49 11.42 -12.42 13.28
N PHE A 50 11.89 -11.31 13.80
CA PHE A 50 11.03 -10.33 14.47
C PHE A 50 11.52 -8.92 14.17
N LEU A 51 10.60 -7.95 14.29
CA LEU A 51 10.91 -6.53 14.20
C LEU A 51 11.01 -5.96 15.63
N PRO A 52 12.22 -5.68 16.16
CA PRO A 52 12.37 -5.23 17.54
C PRO A 52 11.82 -3.82 17.72
N THR A 53 11.04 -3.62 18.78
CA THR A 53 10.50 -2.30 19.20
C THR A 53 11.57 -1.43 19.87
N GLU A 54 12.53 -2.06 20.55
CA GLU A 54 13.52 -1.40 21.40
C GLU A 54 14.94 -1.97 21.19
N ALA A 55 15.94 -1.10 21.33
CA ALA A 55 17.34 -1.51 21.31
C ALA A 55 17.78 -2.15 22.65
N GLY A 56 18.76 -3.04 22.58
CA GLY A 56 19.34 -3.76 23.71
C GLY A 56 19.39 -5.26 23.49
N GLU A 57 19.72 -5.98 24.55
CA GLU A 57 19.75 -7.45 24.55
C GLU A 57 18.34 -8.01 24.71
N TRP A 58 17.99 -8.98 23.87
CA TRP A 58 16.75 -9.74 23.94
C TRP A 58 17.08 -11.22 24.19
N ASP A 59 16.43 -11.81 25.18
CA ASP A 59 16.46 -13.25 25.41
C ASP A 59 15.49 -13.95 24.44
N ILE A 60 15.87 -15.12 23.97
CA ILE A 60 15.13 -15.90 22.97
C ILE A 60 14.89 -17.29 23.53
N GLU A 61 13.66 -17.77 23.43
CA GLU A 61 13.29 -19.15 23.69
C GLU A 61 12.49 -19.70 22.52
N ILE A 62 12.95 -20.82 21.97
CA ILE A 62 12.33 -21.51 20.84
C ILE A 62 11.34 -22.55 21.36
N SER A 63 10.17 -22.61 20.72
CA SER A 63 9.21 -23.71 20.88
C SER A 63 8.95 -24.37 19.54
N SER A 64 9.00 -25.70 19.48
CA SER A 64 8.81 -26.45 18.25
C SER A 64 8.16 -27.82 18.47
N THR A 65 7.48 -28.33 17.43
CA THR A 65 7.05 -29.74 17.38
C THR A 65 8.22 -30.70 17.19
N GLU A 66 9.35 -30.21 16.67
CA GLU A 66 10.57 -30.99 16.49
C GLU A 66 11.46 -30.91 17.75
N GLY A 67 11.66 -32.05 18.41
CA GLY A 67 12.37 -32.11 19.69
C GLY A 67 13.83 -31.66 19.63
N SER A 68 14.47 -31.69 18.46
CA SER A 68 15.82 -31.15 18.28
C SER A 68 15.88 -29.61 18.24
N LEU A 69 14.75 -28.94 18.03
CA LEU A 69 14.62 -27.48 17.98
C LEU A 69 13.95 -26.89 19.23
N ASP A 70 13.12 -27.69 19.92
CA ASP A 70 12.34 -27.24 21.08
C ASP A 70 13.22 -26.90 22.29
N GLY A 71 12.89 -25.80 22.98
CA GLY A 71 13.58 -25.35 24.18
C GLY A 71 14.97 -24.74 23.94
N LEU A 72 15.39 -24.53 22.68
CA LEU A 72 16.62 -23.81 22.37
C LEU A 72 16.53 -22.38 22.91
N ARG A 73 17.62 -21.91 23.55
CA ARG A 73 17.71 -20.58 24.15
C ARG A 73 18.90 -19.82 23.61
N GLY A 74 18.75 -18.51 23.48
CA GLY A 74 19.79 -17.64 22.97
C GLY A 74 19.58 -16.19 23.37
N ARG A 75 20.47 -15.33 22.90
CA ARG A 75 20.36 -13.87 23.03
C ARG A 75 20.64 -13.21 21.68
N VAL A 76 19.94 -12.13 21.39
CA VAL A 76 20.20 -11.26 20.24
C VAL A 76 20.41 -9.83 20.72
N SER A 77 21.49 -9.21 20.22
CA SER A 77 21.79 -7.81 20.46
C SER A 77 21.14 -6.95 19.39
N VAL A 78 20.22 -6.08 19.77
CA VAL A 78 19.53 -5.16 18.88
C VAL A 78 20.15 -3.77 19.01
N ALA A 79 20.77 -3.30 17.93
CA ALA A 79 21.30 -1.94 17.87
C ALA A 79 20.18 -0.90 17.79
N ARG A 80 20.50 0.36 18.13
CA ARG A 80 19.61 1.49 17.85
C ARG A 80 19.34 1.56 16.34
N ALA A 81 18.10 1.88 15.97
CA ALA A 81 17.74 2.10 14.58
C ALA A 81 18.59 3.22 13.97
N ARG A 82 18.99 3.04 12.70
CA ARG A 82 19.71 4.05 11.92
C ARG A 82 18.80 5.25 11.63
N ASP A 83 19.39 6.42 11.44
CA ASP A 83 18.64 7.61 11.04
C ASP A 83 17.87 7.35 9.73
N GLY A 84 16.64 7.86 9.64
CA GLY A 84 15.73 7.62 8.52
C GLY A 84 15.01 6.26 8.54
N ARG A 85 15.19 5.44 9.59
CA ARG A 85 14.40 4.22 9.81
C ARG A 85 13.28 4.51 10.81
N HIS A 86 12.07 4.65 10.29
CA HIS A 86 10.90 5.10 11.04
C HIS A 86 10.04 3.96 11.62
N GLY A 87 10.28 2.72 11.18
CA GLY A 87 9.47 1.55 11.55
C GLY A 87 8.19 1.42 10.72
N VAL A 88 7.30 0.51 11.14
CA VAL A 88 6.04 0.21 10.45
C VAL A 88 5.16 1.45 10.33
N VAL A 89 4.40 1.54 9.24
CA VAL A 89 3.32 2.52 9.11
C VAL A 89 2.06 1.95 9.77
N GLY A 90 1.39 2.78 10.56
CA GLY A 90 0.09 2.48 11.16
C GLY A 90 -0.89 3.65 11.03
N VAL A 91 -2.14 3.43 11.44
CA VAL A 91 -3.17 4.48 11.49
C VAL A 91 -2.81 5.50 12.57
N ALA A 92 -2.94 6.79 12.24
CA ALA A 92 -2.69 7.92 13.10
C ALA A 92 -3.82 8.95 12.97
N ASP A 93 -4.11 9.69 14.05
CA ASP A 93 -5.09 10.78 14.05
C ASP A 93 -6.46 10.37 13.46
N ARG A 94 -6.85 9.12 13.72
CA ARG A 94 -8.07 8.43 13.22
C ARG A 94 -8.11 8.15 11.71
N PHE A 95 -7.70 9.10 10.87
CA PHE A 95 -7.89 9.03 9.40
C PHE A 95 -6.61 9.18 8.59
N HIS A 96 -5.46 9.29 9.25
CA HIS A 96 -4.17 9.46 8.61
C HIS A 96 -3.23 8.31 8.95
N PHE A 97 -1.99 8.41 8.51
CA PHE A 97 -0.97 7.40 8.72
C PHE A 97 0.29 8.03 9.30
N ALA A 98 1.00 7.27 10.12
CA ALA A 98 2.32 7.65 10.62
C ALA A 98 3.17 6.40 10.79
N HIS A 99 4.47 6.57 10.68
CA HIS A 99 5.43 5.56 11.09
C HIS A 99 5.43 5.38 12.61
N ALA A 100 5.99 4.26 13.08
CA ALA A 100 6.06 3.91 14.50
C ALA A 100 6.79 4.96 15.37
N ASP A 101 7.67 5.79 14.80
CA ASP A 101 8.32 6.91 15.49
C ASP A 101 7.51 8.21 15.51
N GLY A 102 6.29 8.20 14.94
CA GLY A 102 5.40 9.36 14.83
C GLY A 102 5.58 10.19 13.56
N THR A 103 6.55 9.87 12.70
CA THR A 103 6.76 10.57 11.42
C THR A 103 5.54 10.38 10.51
N ARG A 104 4.95 11.48 10.02
CA ARG A 104 3.80 11.44 9.11
C ARG A 104 4.11 10.61 7.86
N PHE A 105 3.18 9.73 7.50
CA PHE A 105 3.20 9.01 6.24
C PHE A 105 2.01 9.44 5.37
N THR A 106 2.27 9.78 4.11
CA THR A 106 1.23 10.09 3.13
C THR A 106 1.28 9.02 2.04
N PRO A 107 0.32 8.08 2.02
CA PRO A 107 0.22 7.10 0.94
C PRO A 107 -0.02 7.80 -0.39
N VAL A 108 0.90 7.60 -1.32
CA VAL A 108 0.76 7.96 -2.73
C VAL A 108 1.18 6.72 -3.50
N GLY A 109 0.20 5.89 -3.83
CA GLY A 109 0.46 4.58 -4.38
C GLY A 109 0.77 4.61 -5.87
N THR A 110 1.38 3.54 -6.36
CA THR A 110 1.19 3.10 -7.75
C THR A 110 0.93 1.58 -7.84
N THR A 111 0.58 1.08 -9.03
CA THR A 111 0.20 -0.31 -9.29
C THR A 111 1.23 -1.01 -10.17
N LEU A 112 1.72 -2.15 -9.69
CA LEU A 112 2.75 -2.99 -10.32
C LEU A 112 2.43 -4.46 -10.03
N TYR A 113 1.32 -4.99 -10.53
CA TYR A 113 0.77 -6.24 -10.01
C TYR A 113 1.71 -7.46 -10.13
N ALA A 114 2.51 -7.55 -11.19
CA ALA A 114 3.33 -8.73 -11.48
C ALA A 114 4.82 -8.41 -11.74
N TRP A 115 5.29 -7.24 -11.30
CA TRP A 115 6.64 -6.75 -11.63
C TRP A 115 7.74 -7.70 -11.13
N THR A 116 7.55 -8.36 -9.98
CA THR A 116 8.52 -9.31 -9.41
C THR A 116 8.61 -10.64 -10.16
N HIS A 117 7.74 -10.85 -11.15
CA HIS A 117 7.71 -12.04 -11.99
C HIS A 117 8.28 -11.79 -13.39
N GLN A 118 8.72 -10.56 -13.67
CA GLN A 118 9.33 -10.19 -14.95
C GLN A 118 10.83 -10.51 -14.99
N PRO A 119 11.48 -10.53 -16.16
CA PRO A 119 12.93 -10.70 -16.24
C PRO A 119 13.69 -9.67 -15.39
N GLU A 120 14.81 -10.08 -14.78
CA GLU A 120 15.61 -9.25 -13.85
C GLU A 120 15.89 -7.83 -14.41
N ALA A 121 16.21 -7.71 -15.69
CA ALA A 121 16.47 -6.42 -16.33
C ALA A 121 15.28 -5.45 -16.24
N LEU A 122 14.05 -5.95 -16.46
CA LEU A 122 12.83 -5.16 -16.36
C LEU A 122 12.50 -4.80 -14.90
N GLN A 123 12.80 -5.70 -13.95
CA GLN A 123 12.67 -5.39 -12.53
C GLN A 123 13.61 -4.25 -12.10
N GLN A 124 14.85 -4.24 -12.62
CA GLN A 124 15.81 -3.16 -12.35
C GLN A 124 15.39 -1.83 -12.99
N GLU A 125 14.85 -1.86 -14.21
CA GLU A 125 14.26 -0.68 -14.84
C GLU A 125 13.08 -0.13 -14.01
N THR A 126 12.22 -1.01 -13.52
CA THR A 126 11.10 -0.64 -12.63
C THR A 126 11.59 0.07 -11.37
N LEU A 127 12.64 -0.44 -10.73
CA LEU A 127 13.24 0.20 -9.55
C LEU A 127 13.82 1.59 -9.87
N ALA A 128 14.46 1.75 -11.02
CA ALA A 128 14.97 3.04 -11.48
C ALA A 128 13.84 4.05 -11.72
N THR A 129 12.74 3.61 -12.33
CA THR A 129 11.53 4.41 -12.53
C THR A 129 10.92 4.84 -11.20
N LEU A 130 10.76 3.89 -10.26
CA LEU A 130 10.23 4.17 -8.92
C LEU A 130 11.08 5.17 -8.15
N ALA A 131 12.41 5.07 -8.24
CA ALA A 131 13.33 6.00 -7.59
C ALA A 131 13.19 7.46 -8.07
N ALA A 132 12.72 7.66 -9.30
CA ALA A 132 12.47 8.99 -9.89
C ALA A 132 11.01 9.45 -9.76
N ALA A 133 10.10 8.56 -9.37
CA ALA A 133 8.67 8.80 -9.29
C ALA A 133 8.26 9.29 -7.89
N PRO A 134 7.09 9.95 -7.73
CA PRO A 134 6.67 10.50 -6.45
C PRO A 134 6.00 9.48 -5.52
N PHE A 135 6.01 8.19 -5.86
CA PHE A 135 5.24 7.17 -5.17
C PHE A 135 5.91 6.73 -3.87
N THR A 136 5.08 6.50 -2.84
CA THR A 136 5.51 6.04 -1.51
C THR A 136 4.96 4.66 -1.16
N LYS A 137 4.13 4.08 -2.04
CA LYS A 137 3.54 2.75 -1.90
C LYS A 137 3.41 2.10 -3.28
N VAL A 138 3.55 0.78 -3.36
CA VAL A 138 3.29 0.00 -4.59
C VAL A 138 2.37 -1.18 -4.27
N ARG A 139 1.30 -1.35 -5.06
CA ARG A 139 0.47 -2.57 -5.02
C ARG A 139 1.10 -3.64 -5.89
N MET A 140 1.34 -4.82 -5.32
CA MET A 140 2.02 -5.92 -6.01
C MET A 140 1.51 -7.29 -5.53
N GLY A 141 1.34 -8.22 -6.47
CA GLY A 141 1.00 -9.61 -6.22
C GLY A 141 2.17 -10.37 -5.62
N ILE A 142 1.88 -11.25 -4.66
CA ILE A 142 2.83 -12.31 -4.30
C ILE A 142 2.82 -13.38 -5.38
N PHE A 143 1.63 -13.84 -5.78
CA PHE A 143 1.48 -14.82 -6.86
C PHE A 143 1.68 -14.18 -8.23
N PRO A 144 2.14 -14.97 -9.23
CA PRO A 144 2.20 -14.51 -10.60
C PRO A 144 0.79 -14.21 -11.14
N LYS A 145 0.70 -13.27 -12.08
CA LYS A 145 -0.55 -12.82 -12.70
C LYS A 145 -0.71 -13.44 -14.08
N SER A 146 -1.85 -14.05 -14.37
CA SER A 146 -2.26 -14.39 -15.73
C SER A 146 -3.43 -13.48 -16.13
N TYR A 147 -3.21 -12.59 -17.09
CA TYR A 147 -4.24 -11.64 -17.55
C TYR A 147 -3.91 -11.11 -18.95
N LEU A 148 -4.84 -10.34 -19.53
CA LEU A 148 -4.59 -9.55 -20.74
C LEU A 148 -3.28 -8.76 -20.60
N TYR A 149 -2.44 -8.83 -21.63
CA TYR A 149 -1.11 -8.20 -21.70
C TYR A 149 -0.11 -8.74 -20.66
N ASN A 150 -0.38 -9.88 -20.02
CA ASN A 150 0.54 -10.57 -19.12
C ASN A 150 0.27 -12.09 -19.13
N GLU A 151 0.79 -12.76 -20.17
CA GLU A 151 0.56 -14.19 -20.43
C GLU A 151 1.82 -15.05 -20.32
N GLU A 152 2.98 -14.45 -20.04
CA GLU A 152 4.25 -15.16 -19.91
C GLU A 152 4.33 -15.93 -18.59
N ASP A 153 4.96 -17.11 -18.62
CA ASP A 153 5.23 -17.88 -17.41
C ASP A 153 6.36 -17.23 -16.60
N PRO A 154 6.23 -17.15 -15.26
CA PRO A 154 7.32 -16.69 -14.39
C PRO A 154 8.47 -17.69 -14.36
N GLU A 155 9.68 -17.20 -14.07
CA GLU A 155 10.87 -18.05 -13.88
C GLU A 155 10.76 -18.94 -12.62
N LEU A 156 10.06 -18.44 -11.59
CA LEU A 156 9.91 -19.09 -10.30
C LEU A 156 8.45 -19.13 -9.86
N TYR A 157 8.09 -20.21 -9.18
CA TYR A 157 6.77 -20.46 -8.61
C TYR A 157 6.84 -20.65 -7.10
N PRO A 158 5.75 -20.36 -6.37
CA PRO A 158 5.71 -20.44 -4.91
C PRO A 158 5.81 -21.86 -4.36
N PHE A 159 5.47 -22.87 -5.16
CA PHE A 159 5.41 -24.29 -4.76
C PHE A 159 6.34 -25.16 -5.60
N GLU A 160 6.76 -26.29 -5.04
CA GLU A 160 7.48 -27.33 -5.79
C GLU A 160 6.52 -28.07 -6.75
N SER A 161 7.05 -28.61 -7.84
CA SER A 161 6.24 -29.42 -8.77
C SER A 161 5.88 -30.78 -8.14
N ALA A 162 4.65 -31.22 -8.34
CA ALA A 162 4.20 -32.53 -7.88
C ALA A 162 4.57 -33.65 -8.87
N ASP A 163 4.74 -34.87 -8.34
CA ASP A 163 4.86 -36.08 -9.15
C ASP A 163 3.57 -36.31 -9.95
N GLY A 164 3.67 -36.32 -11.29
CA GLY A 164 2.50 -36.50 -12.17
C GLY A 164 1.89 -35.21 -12.71
N GLY A 165 2.47 -34.04 -12.40
CA GLY A 165 2.06 -32.73 -12.91
C GLY A 165 1.30 -31.89 -11.86
N GLY A 166 1.32 -30.58 -12.04
CA GLY A 166 0.78 -29.62 -11.06
C GLY A 166 1.77 -29.29 -9.95
N TRP A 167 1.24 -28.80 -8.82
CA TRP A 167 2.00 -28.26 -7.70
C TRP A 167 1.80 -29.07 -6.43
N ASP A 168 2.88 -29.36 -5.70
CA ASP A 168 2.81 -29.83 -4.32
C ASP A 168 2.60 -28.62 -3.41
N VAL A 169 1.33 -28.27 -3.15
CA VAL A 169 0.94 -27.15 -2.28
C VAL A 169 1.28 -27.37 -0.79
N SER A 170 1.95 -28.48 -0.47
CA SER A 170 2.55 -28.73 0.83
C SER A 170 4.05 -28.38 0.89
N ARG A 171 4.67 -28.05 -0.24
CA ARG A 171 6.11 -27.71 -0.33
C ARG A 171 6.30 -26.37 -1.03
N PHE A 172 6.83 -25.39 -0.29
CA PHE A 172 7.17 -24.09 -0.85
C PHE A 172 8.53 -24.13 -1.56
N SER A 173 8.72 -23.24 -2.53
CA SER A 173 10.03 -22.99 -3.16
C SER A 173 10.73 -21.81 -2.46
N PRO A 174 11.76 -22.02 -1.60
CA PRO A 174 12.42 -20.92 -0.90
C PRO A 174 13.05 -19.88 -1.84
N GLY A 175 13.48 -20.31 -3.04
CA GLY A 175 14.05 -19.42 -4.05
C GLY A 175 13.08 -18.34 -4.52
N PHE A 176 11.79 -18.67 -4.67
CA PHE A 176 10.74 -17.72 -5.02
C PHE A 176 10.62 -16.61 -3.96
N PHE A 177 10.49 -17.00 -2.70
CA PHE A 177 10.35 -16.05 -1.59
C PHE A 177 11.63 -15.25 -1.35
N ALA A 178 12.80 -15.81 -1.63
CA ALA A 178 14.06 -15.07 -1.55
C ALA A 178 14.13 -13.91 -2.57
N VAL A 179 13.59 -14.09 -3.78
CA VAL A 179 13.47 -13.02 -4.79
C VAL A 179 12.47 -11.96 -4.32
N LEU A 180 11.29 -12.37 -3.84
CA LEU A 180 10.29 -11.44 -3.29
C LEU A 180 10.88 -10.61 -2.12
N GLU A 181 11.54 -11.25 -1.16
CA GLU A 181 12.19 -10.59 -0.04
C GLU A 181 13.28 -9.59 -0.48
N ARG A 182 14.00 -9.89 -1.58
CA ARG A 182 14.96 -8.94 -2.15
C ARG A 182 14.25 -7.70 -2.66
N ARG A 183 13.14 -7.87 -3.38
CA ARG A 183 12.36 -6.74 -3.92
C ARG A 183 11.69 -5.89 -2.87
N ILE A 184 11.21 -6.50 -1.78
CA ILE A 184 10.70 -5.73 -0.65
C ILE A 184 11.80 -4.87 -0.02
N ARG A 185 13.06 -5.38 0.07
CA ARG A 185 14.21 -4.56 0.52
C ARG A 185 14.58 -3.46 -0.46
N ASP A 186 14.52 -3.75 -1.76
CA ASP A 186 14.81 -2.75 -2.79
C ASP A 186 13.80 -1.59 -2.68
N LEU A 187 12.51 -1.89 -2.48
CA LEU A 187 11.47 -0.88 -2.22
C LEU A 187 11.69 -0.13 -0.90
N ASP A 188 12.05 -0.82 0.18
CA ASP A 188 12.36 -0.23 1.49
C ASP A 188 13.52 0.79 1.38
N ALA A 189 14.56 0.46 0.59
CA ALA A 189 15.69 1.34 0.34
C ALA A 189 15.31 2.60 -0.44
N LEU A 190 14.22 2.56 -1.22
CA LEU A 190 13.63 3.72 -1.91
C LEU A 190 12.63 4.48 -1.03
N GLY A 191 12.36 4.03 0.20
CA GLY A 191 11.32 4.61 1.07
C GLY A 191 9.89 4.27 0.63
N ILE A 192 9.71 3.15 -0.08
CA ILE A 192 8.43 2.72 -0.65
C ILE A 192 7.87 1.54 0.17
N GLN A 193 6.58 1.67 0.53
CA GLN A 193 5.80 0.60 1.15
C GLN A 193 5.40 -0.44 0.09
N ALA A 194 5.62 -1.72 0.39
CA ALA A 194 5.17 -2.86 -0.40
C ALA A 194 3.78 -3.29 0.08
N ASP A 195 2.75 -2.94 -0.68
CA ASP A 195 1.36 -3.37 -0.45
C ASP A 195 1.14 -4.72 -1.13
N LEU A 196 1.33 -5.78 -0.32
CA LEU A 196 1.41 -7.16 -0.77
C LEU A 196 0.00 -7.76 -0.88
N ILE A 197 -0.38 -8.05 -2.11
CA ILE A 197 -1.61 -8.76 -2.44
C ILE A 197 -1.38 -10.26 -2.21
N LEU A 198 -2.04 -10.79 -1.18
CA LEU A 198 -1.90 -12.17 -0.73
C LEU A 198 -2.60 -13.15 -1.69
N PHE A 199 -3.76 -12.77 -2.24
CA PHE A 199 -4.53 -13.55 -3.21
C PHE A 199 -5.10 -12.66 -4.32
N HIS A 200 -5.34 -13.21 -5.52
CA HIS A 200 -6.01 -12.49 -6.61
C HIS A 200 -6.59 -13.46 -7.64
N PRO A 201 -7.59 -13.05 -8.43
CA PRO A 201 -8.27 -13.92 -9.40
C PRO A 201 -7.49 -14.15 -10.71
N TYR A 202 -6.37 -13.43 -10.91
CA TYR A 202 -5.62 -13.45 -12.17
C TYR A 202 -4.70 -14.66 -12.29
N ASP A 203 -5.28 -15.83 -12.53
CA ASP A 203 -4.55 -17.08 -12.38
C ASP A 203 -4.87 -18.10 -13.47
N ARG A 204 -3.87 -18.90 -13.81
CA ARG A 204 -4.00 -20.12 -14.64
C ARG A 204 -3.27 -21.33 -14.05
N TRP A 205 -2.60 -21.16 -12.92
CA TRP A 205 -1.75 -22.17 -12.29
C TRP A 205 -2.45 -22.88 -11.11
N GLY A 206 -3.60 -22.39 -10.66
CA GLY A 206 -4.38 -22.96 -9.56
C GLY A 206 -4.12 -22.30 -8.20
N PHE A 207 -3.42 -21.17 -8.14
CA PHE A 207 -3.12 -20.45 -6.90
C PHE A 207 -4.29 -19.61 -6.38
N ALA A 208 -5.28 -19.32 -7.22
CA ALA A 208 -6.53 -18.70 -6.76
C ALA A 208 -7.37 -19.65 -5.89
N ASP A 209 -7.28 -20.96 -6.13
CA ASP A 209 -8.01 -22.00 -5.42
C ASP A 209 -7.07 -23.14 -4.95
N LEU A 210 -6.37 -22.88 -3.84
CA LEU A 210 -5.49 -23.87 -3.21
C LEU A 210 -6.25 -24.87 -2.32
N GLY A 211 -7.49 -24.54 -1.95
CA GLY A 211 -8.24 -25.17 -0.88
C GLY A 211 -7.84 -24.70 0.54
N PRO A 212 -8.71 -24.90 1.55
CA PRO A 212 -8.57 -24.24 2.86
C PRO A 212 -7.26 -24.53 3.61
N GLU A 213 -6.79 -25.77 3.63
CA GLU A 213 -5.57 -26.16 4.35
C GLU A 213 -4.31 -25.56 3.73
N ALA A 214 -4.27 -25.48 2.40
CA ALA A 214 -3.14 -24.92 1.67
C ALA A 214 -3.14 -23.39 1.74
N ASP A 215 -4.32 -22.74 1.69
CA ASP A 215 -4.45 -21.30 1.94
C ASP A 215 -3.90 -20.94 3.34
N ASP A 216 -4.29 -21.68 4.38
CA ASP A 216 -3.83 -21.45 5.76
C ASP A 216 -2.31 -21.60 5.89
N ARG A 217 -1.77 -22.68 5.29
CA ARG A 217 -0.32 -22.94 5.29
C ARG A 217 0.44 -21.85 4.56
N TYR A 218 -0.05 -21.44 3.39
CA TYR A 218 0.52 -20.35 2.60
C TYR A 218 0.57 -19.05 3.40
N LEU A 219 -0.54 -18.65 4.03
CA LEU A 219 -0.57 -17.42 4.82
C LEU A 219 0.36 -17.47 6.02
N ARG A 220 0.36 -18.56 6.80
CA ARG A 220 1.31 -18.69 7.92
C ARG A 220 2.75 -18.57 7.43
N TYR A 221 3.09 -19.26 6.34
CA TYR A 221 4.44 -19.25 5.79
C TYR A 221 4.86 -17.86 5.30
N VAL A 222 4.02 -17.18 4.53
CA VAL A 222 4.26 -15.83 4.00
C VAL A 222 4.38 -14.80 5.11
N VAL A 223 3.43 -14.78 6.04
CA VAL A 223 3.39 -13.78 7.11
C VAL A 223 4.59 -13.97 8.03
N ARG A 224 4.92 -15.20 8.45
CA ARG A 224 6.12 -15.47 9.26
C ARG A 224 7.42 -15.08 8.56
N ARG A 225 7.49 -15.18 7.22
CA ARG A 225 8.64 -14.72 6.44
C ARG A 225 8.77 -13.21 6.40
N LEU A 226 7.67 -12.50 6.23
CA LEU A 226 7.66 -11.11 5.78
C LEU A 226 7.21 -10.10 6.86
N ALA A 227 6.57 -10.52 7.95
CA ALA A 227 6.13 -9.66 9.06
C ALA A 227 7.26 -9.00 9.86
N ALA A 228 8.53 -9.22 9.50
CA ALA A 228 9.65 -8.47 10.06
C ALA A 228 10.13 -7.32 9.15
N PHE A 229 9.54 -7.16 7.97
CA PHE A 229 9.89 -6.10 7.03
C PHE A 229 9.02 -4.86 7.30
N PRO A 230 9.60 -3.74 7.77
CA PRO A 230 8.82 -2.61 8.27
C PRO A 230 8.01 -1.88 7.19
N ASN A 231 8.31 -2.12 5.91
CA ASN A 231 7.64 -1.49 4.78
C ASN A 231 6.53 -2.38 4.17
N VAL A 232 6.11 -3.45 4.83
CA VAL A 232 5.04 -4.33 4.33
C VAL A 232 3.66 -3.82 4.75
N TRP A 233 2.71 -3.84 3.81
CA TRP A 233 1.28 -3.78 4.08
C TRP A 233 0.64 -5.06 3.54
N TRP A 234 -0.43 -5.51 4.19
CA TRP A 234 -1.18 -6.69 3.78
C TRP A 234 -2.45 -6.28 3.05
N SER A 235 -2.60 -6.77 1.83
CA SER A 235 -3.87 -6.75 1.11
C SER A 235 -4.35 -8.19 0.94
N MET A 236 -5.42 -8.57 1.66
CA MET A 236 -5.96 -9.94 1.65
C MET A 236 -6.22 -10.42 0.22
N ALA A 237 -6.76 -9.55 -0.62
CA ALA A 237 -6.87 -9.81 -2.03
C ALA A 237 -6.90 -8.55 -2.86
N ASN A 238 -6.59 -8.70 -4.14
CA ASN A 238 -7.07 -7.80 -5.18
C ASN A 238 -8.32 -8.40 -5.81
N GLU A 239 -9.40 -7.63 -5.88
CA GLU A 239 -10.69 -8.06 -6.46
C GLU A 239 -11.25 -9.32 -5.79
N PHE A 240 -11.36 -9.29 -4.45
CA PHE A 240 -11.75 -10.44 -3.62
C PHE A 240 -13.06 -11.10 -4.07
N ASP A 241 -13.99 -10.31 -4.59
CA ASP A 241 -15.32 -10.73 -5.01
C ASP A 241 -15.34 -11.39 -6.39
N LEU A 242 -14.19 -11.48 -7.06
CA LEU A 242 -13.98 -12.33 -8.24
C LEU A 242 -13.32 -13.67 -7.89
N MET A 243 -12.90 -13.88 -6.63
CA MET A 243 -12.39 -15.15 -6.13
C MET A 243 -13.55 -16.07 -5.73
N LEU A 244 -14.21 -16.67 -6.74
CA LEU A 244 -15.52 -17.34 -6.57
C LEU A 244 -15.50 -18.53 -5.59
N GLU A 245 -14.33 -19.15 -5.38
CA GLU A 245 -14.16 -20.29 -4.47
C GLU A 245 -13.94 -19.90 -3.00
N LYS A 246 -13.86 -18.60 -2.69
CA LYS A 246 -13.67 -18.08 -1.32
C LYS A 246 -14.89 -17.31 -0.85
N THR A 247 -15.48 -17.78 0.24
CA THR A 247 -16.62 -17.13 0.91
C THR A 247 -16.16 -15.99 1.83
N GLU A 248 -17.11 -15.21 2.36
CA GLU A 248 -16.80 -14.22 3.39
C GLU A 248 -16.24 -14.88 4.68
N GLU A 249 -16.74 -16.06 5.05
CA GLU A 249 -16.21 -16.82 6.19
C GLU A 249 -14.75 -17.26 5.96
N ASP A 250 -14.39 -17.59 4.71
CA ASP A 250 -13.00 -17.87 4.35
C ASP A 250 -12.14 -16.62 4.51
N TRP A 251 -12.59 -15.46 4.05
CA TRP A 251 -11.84 -14.21 4.22
C TRP A 251 -11.63 -13.84 5.68
N GLU A 252 -12.63 -14.02 6.55
CA GLU A 252 -12.49 -13.80 8.00
C GLU A 252 -11.48 -14.79 8.63
N ARG A 253 -11.52 -16.07 8.26
CA ARG A 253 -10.54 -17.08 8.71
C ARG A 253 -9.13 -16.72 8.27
N LEU A 254 -8.96 -16.38 7.00
CA LEU A 254 -7.67 -16.04 6.41
C LEU A 254 -7.09 -14.76 7.04
N ALA A 255 -7.91 -13.73 7.25
CA ALA A 255 -7.49 -12.50 7.93
C ALA A 255 -7.07 -12.76 9.39
N ALA A 256 -7.78 -13.64 10.10
CA ALA A 256 -7.41 -14.03 11.46
C ALA A 256 -6.02 -14.68 11.53
N ILE A 257 -5.61 -15.42 10.50
CA ILE A 257 -4.24 -15.98 10.41
C ILE A 257 -3.22 -14.88 10.24
N VAL A 258 -3.46 -13.91 9.35
CA VAL A 258 -2.55 -12.77 9.15
C VAL A 258 -2.38 -11.99 10.46
N VAL A 259 -3.48 -11.67 11.15
CA VAL A 259 -3.45 -10.98 12.46
C VAL A 259 -2.68 -11.79 13.51
N ALA A 260 -2.87 -13.12 13.56
CA ALA A 260 -2.21 -13.96 14.56
C ALA A 260 -0.70 -14.13 14.31
N GLU A 261 -0.27 -14.12 13.05
CA GLU A 261 1.12 -14.38 12.65
C GLU A 261 1.94 -13.11 12.44
N ASP A 262 1.32 -11.91 12.45
CA ASP A 262 1.99 -10.61 12.33
C ASP A 262 2.14 -9.89 13.68
N PRO A 263 3.21 -10.15 14.45
CA PRO A 263 3.45 -9.49 15.73
C PRO A 263 3.83 -8.01 15.59
N ALA A 264 4.14 -7.52 14.39
CA ALA A 264 4.49 -6.13 14.17
C ALA A 264 3.26 -5.23 13.94
N GLY A 265 2.10 -5.82 13.62
CA GLY A 265 0.84 -5.11 13.45
C GLY A 265 0.84 -4.20 12.23
N HIS A 266 1.22 -4.73 11.07
CA HIS A 266 1.18 -3.97 9.82
C HIS A 266 -0.25 -3.61 9.43
N LEU A 267 -0.37 -2.62 8.54
CA LEU A 267 -1.64 -2.28 7.91
C LEU A 267 -2.17 -3.49 7.13
N LEU A 268 -3.45 -3.79 7.34
CA LEU A 268 -4.19 -4.89 6.73
C LEU A 268 -5.53 -4.39 6.17
N SER A 269 -5.85 -4.77 4.93
CA SER A 269 -7.13 -4.48 4.27
C SER A 269 -7.44 -5.50 3.16
N ILE A 270 -8.50 -5.29 2.38
CA ILE A 270 -8.94 -6.15 1.28
C ILE A 270 -9.55 -5.31 0.15
N HIS A 271 -9.21 -5.59 -1.11
CA HIS A 271 -9.61 -4.78 -2.26
C HIS A 271 -10.68 -5.45 -3.12
N ASN A 272 -11.69 -4.69 -3.54
CA ASN A 272 -12.86 -5.16 -4.31
C ASN A 272 -12.74 -4.96 -5.83
N CYS A 273 -13.68 -5.53 -6.59
CA CYS A 273 -14.00 -5.17 -7.98
C CYS A 273 -15.43 -4.60 -8.09
N LEU A 274 -16.45 -5.39 -7.73
CA LEU A 274 -17.86 -5.13 -8.00
C LEU A 274 -18.61 -4.65 -6.76
N ARG A 275 -18.29 -5.20 -5.58
CA ARG A 275 -18.94 -4.87 -4.30
C ARG A 275 -17.92 -4.58 -3.20
N PHE A 276 -18.19 -3.60 -2.36
CA PHE A 276 -17.36 -3.33 -1.20
C PHE A 276 -17.40 -4.48 -0.19
N TYR A 277 -16.27 -4.76 0.44
CA TYR A 277 -16.22 -5.55 1.66
C TYR A 277 -16.80 -4.72 2.81
N ASP A 278 -17.22 -5.37 3.89
CA ASP A 278 -17.54 -4.64 5.12
C ASP A 278 -16.26 -4.11 5.75
N TYR A 279 -15.89 -2.86 5.45
CA TYR A 279 -14.68 -2.27 6.00
C TYR A 279 -14.78 -1.95 7.50
N ALA A 280 -15.93 -2.15 8.15
CA ALA A 280 -16.06 -1.98 9.60
C ALA A 280 -15.36 -3.10 10.41
N ARG A 281 -15.08 -4.26 9.81
CA ARG A 281 -14.44 -5.41 10.48
C ARG A 281 -13.17 -5.02 11.24
N ASP A 282 -12.98 -5.56 12.44
CA ASP A 282 -11.91 -5.13 13.36
C ASP A 282 -10.50 -5.33 12.80
N TRP A 283 -10.28 -6.38 12.01
CA TRP A 283 -8.98 -6.68 11.42
C TRP A 283 -8.59 -5.70 10.29
N ILE A 284 -9.55 -4.95 9.74
CA ILE A 284 -9.31 -3.97 8.68
C ILE A 284 -8.80 -2.67 9.31
N THR A 285 -7.59 -2.28 8.94
CA THR A 285 -6.95 -1.05 9.44
C THR A 285 -7.37 0.21 8.66
N HIS A 286 -7.59 0.07 7.36
CA HIS A 286 -7.96 1.14 6.45
C HIS A 286 -8.83 0.59 5.32
N VAL A 287 -9.60 1.45 4.66
CA VAL A 287 -10.36 1.10 3.45
C VAL A 287 -9.39 1.09 2.27
N SER A 288 -9.29 -0.03 1.55
CA SER A 288 -8.51 -0.17 0.32
C SER A 288 -9.47 -0.62 -0.78
N LEU A 289 -9.97 0.30 -1.61
CA LEU A 289 -11.06 -0.01 -2.54
C LEU A 289 -10.75 0.25 -4.01
N GLN A 290 -11.52 -0.42 -4.87
CA GLN A 290 -11.73 -0.06 -6.26
C GLN A 290 -13.03 0.70 -6.38
N ARG A 291 -13.04 1.77 -7.18
CA ARG A 291 -14.31 2.45 -7.53
C ARG A 291 -15.29 1.43 -8.16
N ILE A 292 -16.56 1.49 -7.75
CA ILE A 292 -17.64 0.67 -8.35
C ILE A 292 -18.54 1.49 -9.30
N ASP A 293 -18.52 2.82 -9.17
CA ASP A 293 -19.23 3.74 -10.05
C ASP A 293 -18.26 4.29 -11.10
N ILE A 294 -18.72 4.38 -12.35
CA ILE A 294 -17.91 4.84 -13.50
C ILE A 294 -17.62 6.34 -13.42
N TYR A 295 -18.54 7.12 -12.84
CA TYR A 295 -18.49 8.58 -12.78
C TYR A 295 -18.12 9.08 -11.37
N LYS A 296 -18.68 8.48 -10.31
CA LYS A 296 -18.35 8.83 -8.93
C LYS A 296 -17.21 7.95 -8.42
N THR A 297 -16.00 8.40 -8.71
CA THR A 297 -14.77 7.61 -8.56
C THR A 297 -14.05 7.92 -7.26
N ALA A 298 -13.77 9.21 -6.99
CA ALA A 298 -13.15 9.69 -5.76
C ALA A 298 -14.10 10.63 -4.98
N GLU A 299 -15.22 11.01 -5.58
CA GLU A 299 -16.20 11.96 -5.05
C GLU A 299 -16.91 11.45 -3.78
N ASN A 300 -16.88 10.14 -3.52
CA ASN A 300 -17.49 9.53 -2.33
C ASN A 300 -16.49 9.34 -1.16
N THR A 301 -15.25 9.81 -1.29
CA THR A 301 -14.17 9.54 -0.33
C THR A 301 -14.52 9.96 1.10
N ASP A 302 -15.12 11.14 1.27
CA ASP A 302 -15.57 11.65 2.57
C ASP A 302 -16.77 10.85 3.11
N ALA A 303 -17.71 10.47 2.25
CA ALA A 303 -18.83 9.62 2.65
C ALA A 303 -18.37 8.23 3.13
N TRP A 304 -17.41 7.62 2.44
CA TRP A 304 -16.79 6.35 2.86
C TRP A 304 -16.03 6.48 4.18
N ARG A 305 -15.33 7.60 4.37
CA ARG A 305 -14.62 7.92 5.61
C ARG A 305 -15.59 8.06 6.79
N ASP A 306 -16.76 8.68 6.56
CA ASP A 306 -17.82 8.80 7.57
C ASP A 306 -18.52 7.48 7.85
N GLU A 307 -18.78 6.67 6.82
CA GLU A 307 -19.45 5.37 6.91
C GLU A 307 -18.64 4.36 7.75
N TRP A 308 -17.35 4.18 7.43
CA TRP A 308 -16.51 3.17 8.07
C TRP A 308 -15.64 3.71 9.20
N GLY A 309 -15.50 5.02 9.33
CA GLY A 309 -14.72 5.63 10.40
C GLY A 309 -13.22 5.32 10.36
N LYS A 310 -12.69 4.92 9.19
CA LYS A 310 -11.29 4.51 8.94
C LYS A 310 -10.66 5.36 7.83
N PRO A 311 -9.31 5.44 7.75
CA PRO A 311 -8.63 6.06 6.62
C PRO A 311 -9.07 5.43 5.29
N VAL A 312 -9.23 6.24 4.24
CA VAL A 312 -9.65 5.76 2.91
C VAL A 312 -8.52 5.87 1.91
N VAL A 313 -8.14 4.75 1.33
CA VAL A 313 -7.23 4.65 0.20
C VAL A 313 -8.03 4.10 -0.99
N VAL A 314 -8.27 4.95 -2.00
CA VAL A 314 -8.85 4.56 -3.28
C VAL A 314 -7.72 3.96 -4.11
N ASP A 315 -7.49 2.67 -3.89
CA ASP A 315 -6.36 1.93 -4.42
C ASP A 315 -6.49 1.62 -5.92
N GLU A 316 -7.72 1.60 -6.45
CA GLU A 316 -7.96 1.52 -7.89
C GLU A 316 -9.04 2.51 -8.36
N VAL A 317 -8.57 3.60 -8.97
CA VAL A 317 -9.39 4.75 -9.42
C VAL A 317 -9.38 4.90 -10.95
N ALA A 318 -9.25 3.77 -11.66
CA ALA A 318 -8.85 3.68 -13.07
C ALA A 318 -7.41 4.14 -13.30
N TYR A 319 -6.89 3.84 -14.48
CA TYR A 319 -5.51 4.07 -14.86
C TYR A 319 -5.39 4.99 -16.06
N GLU A 320 -4.36 5.83 -16.04
CA GLU A 320 -3.97 6.65 -17.18
C GLU A 320 -3.46 5.73 -18.29
N GLY A 321 -4.02 5.80 -19.50
CA GLY A 321 -3.61 4.88 -20.56
C GLY A 321 -4.50 4.92 -21.79
N ASP A 322 -4.39 3.89 -22.62
CA ASP A 322 -5.09 3.76 -23.89
C ASP A 322 -5.57 2.34 -24.20
N LEU A 323 -5.73 1.50 -23.17
CA LEU A 323 -6.30 0.16 -23.35
C LEU A 323 -7.76 0.21 -23.84
N ASP A 324 -8.23 -0.91 -24.37
CA ASP A 324 -9.63 -1.06 -24.74
C ASP A 324 -10.57 -1.16 -23.52
N GLN A 325 -10.05 -1.55 -22.35
CA GLN A 325 -10.85 -1.65 -21.12
C GLN A 325 -11.06 -0.30 -20.43
N GLY A 326 -12.30 -0.04 -19.98
CA GLY A 326 -12.69 1.21 -19.29
C GLY A 326 -12.03 1.46 -17.92
N TRP A 327 -11.26 0.51 -17.40
CA TRP A 327 -10.43 0.69 -16.21
C TRP A 327 -9.03 1.23 -16.54
N GLY A 328 -8.58 1.15 -17.80
CA GLY A 328 -7.19 1.42 -18.19
C GLY A 328 -7.02 2.42 -19.34
N ASN A 329 -7.93 3.40 -19.45
CA ASN A 329 -7.96 4.28 -20.62
C ASN A 329 -8.41 5.72 -20.36
N ILE A 330 -8.19 6.22 -19.15
CA ILE A 330 -8.44 7.63 -18.86
C ILE A 330 -7.22 8.49 -19.20
N SER A 331 -7.44 9.79 -19.39
CA SER A 331 -6.32 10.73 -19.59
C SER A 331 -5.59 11.02 -18.28
N GLY A 332 -4.33 11.46 -18.39
CA GLY A 332 -3.60 11.95 -17.22
C GLY A 332 -4.27 13.14 -16.54
N GLN A 333 -5.01 13.98 -17.28
CA GLN A 333 -5.82 15.06 -16.68
C GLN A 333 -6.90 14.50 -15.76
N GLU A 334 -7.62 13.47 -16.21
CA GLU A 334 -8.70 12.88 -15.42
C GLU A 334 -8.14 12.14 -14.19
N LEU A 335 -7.04 11.41 -14.33
CA LEU A 335 -6.40 10.77 -13.17
C LEU A 335 -5.91 11.81 -12.16
N THR A 336 -5.28 12.89 -12.64
CA THR A 336 -4.87 14.02 -11.79
C THR A 336 -6.08 14.64 -11.09
N ARG A 337 -7.20 14.84 -11.79
CA ARG A 337 -8.43 15.37 -11.19
C ARG A 337 -8.93 14.51 -10.04
N ARG A 338 -8.95 13.18 -10.21
CA ARG A 338 -9.38 12.24 -9.17
C ARG A 338 -8.47 12.28 -7.94
N PHE A 339 -7.16 12.39 -8.14
CA PHE A 339 -6.19 12.59 -7.04
C PHE A 339 -6.50 13.84 -6.21
N TRP A 340 -6.76 14.97 -6.87
CA TRP A 340 -7.14 16.20 -6.18
C TRP A 340 -8.49 16.07 -5.47
N GLU A 341 -9.50 15.51 -6.14
CA GLU A 341 -10.85 15.29 -5.59
C GLU A 341 -10.82 14.42 -4.33
N GLY A 342 -10.16 13.27 -4.37
CA GLY A 342 -10.04 12.37 -3.21
C GLY A 342 -9.23 12.99 -2.08
N THR A 343 -8.17 13.73 -2.40
CA THR A 343 -7.33 14.40 -1.39
C THR A 343 -8.10 15.47 -0.61
N VAL A 344 -8.83 16.37 -1.29
CA VAL A 344 -9.59 17.41 -0.58
C VAL A 344 -10.75 16.85 0.25
N ARG A 345 -11.17 15.62 -0.03
CA ARG A 345 -12.13 14.85 0.77
C ARG A 345 -11.48 14.03 1.90
N GLY A 346 -10.17 14.16 2.07
CA GLY A 346 -9.39 13.54 3.13
C GLY A 346 -9.06 12.07 2.93
N GLY A 347 -9.04 11.57 1.69
CA GLY A 347 -8.52 10.26 1.36
C GLY A 347 -7.21 10.30 0.60
N TYR A 348 -6.74 9.12 0.25
CA TYR A 348 -5.51 8.86 -0.49
C TYR A 348 -5.82 8.06 -1.74
N LEU A 349 -4.95 8.15 -2.75
CA LEU A 349 -5.16 7.50 -4.03
C LEU A 349 -3.90 6.79 -4.51
N THR A 350 -4.12 5.76 -5.33
CA THR A 350 -3.08 5.00 -6.01
C THR A 350 -3.16 5.22 -7.51
N HIS A 351 -2.00 5.48 -8.11
CA HIS A 351 -1.81 5.69 -9.53
C HIS A 351 -1.70 4.36 -10.26
N GLY A 352 -2.18 4.27 -11.49
CA GLY A 352 -1.72 3.25 -12.41
C GLY A 352 -1.66 3.78 -13.82
N GLU A 353 -0.85 3.11 -14.62
CA GLU A 353 -0.59 3.48 -16.00
C GLU A 353 -0.63 2.26 -16.91
N THR A 354 -1.34 2.40 -18.03
CA THR A 354 -1.72 1.31 -18.92
C THR A 354 -1.64 1.74 -20.40
N TYR A 355 -0.47 2.22 -20.82
CA TYR A 355 -0.21 2.49 -22.24
C TYR A 355 0.22 1.23 -22.97
N LEU A 356 -0.38 0.98 -24.14
CA LEU A 356 0.12 0.00 -25.09
C LEU A 356 1.55 0.35 -25.52
N SER A 357 2.36 -0.69 -25.70
CA SER A 357 3.74 -0.55 -26.14
C SER A 357 4.10 -1.65 -27.13
N ASP A 358 5.02 -1.35 -28.05
CA ASP A 358 5.47 -2.30 -29.08
C ASP A 358 6.15 -3.55 -28.49
N ASP A 359 6.66 -3.45 -27.26
CA ASP A 359 7.29 -4.54 -26.50
C ASP A 359 6.34 -5.27 -25.54
N ASP A 360 5.05 -4.90 -25.54
CA ASP A 360 4.00 -5.40 -24.64
C ASP A 360 4.33 -5.21 -23.13
N VAL A 361 5.27 -4.33 -22.78
CA VAL A 361 5.59 -3.94 -21.41
C VAL A 361 4.67 -2.82 -20.93
N ILE A 362 3.63 -3.21 -20.19
CA ILE A 362 2.64 -2.29 -19.62
C ILE A 362 2.85 -2.13 -18.11
N PHE A 363 3.06 -0.89 -17.66
CA PHE A 363 3.52 -0.55 -16.31
C PHE A 363 2.68 -1.16 -15.20
N TRP A 364 1.36 -0.98 -15.23
CA TRP A 364 0.40 -1.50 -14.24
C TRP A 364 0.60 -2.99 -13.86
N SER A 365 1.00 -3.83 -14.82
CA SER A 365 1.25 -5.25 -14.56
C SER A 365 2.74 -5.56 -14.47
N LYS A 366 3.52 -5.18 -15.48
CA LYS A 366 4.90 -5.65 -15.65
C LYS A 366 5.95 -4.68 -15.04
N GLY A 367 5.58 -3.43 -14.78
CA GLY A 367 6.54 -2.38 -14.44
C GLY A 367 7.26 -1.83 -15.67
N GLY A 368 8.53 -1.46 -15.51
CA GLY A 368 9.33 -0.77 -16.52
C GLY A 368 9.30 0.74 -16.36
N THR A 369 9.09 1.46 -17.47
CA THR A 369 9.13 2.93 -17.52
C THR A 369 7.73 3.55 -17.60
N LEU A 370 7.51 4.62 -16.86
CA LEU A 370 6.30 5.45 -16.94
C LEU A 370 6.32 6.31 -18.22
N ARG A 371 5.19 6.33 -18.93
CA ARG A 371 4.95 7.04 -20.21
C ARG A 371 3.93 8.16 -20.04
N GLY A 372 3.15 8.12 -18.98
CA GLY A 372 2.06 9.02 -18.66
C GLY A 372 2.51 10.39 -18.18
N SER A 373 1.50 11.22 -17.99
CA SER A 373 1.62 12.64 -17.70
C SER A 373 1.19 13.01 -16.28
N SER A 374 0.44 12.14 -15.60
CA SER A 374 -0.01 12.38 -14.22
C SER A 374 1.09 12.29 -13.16
N PRO A 375 2.18 11.50 -13.25
CA PRO A 375 3.14 11.39 -12.14
C PRO A 375 3.76 12.73 -11.69
N PRO A 376 4.23 13.63 -12.59
CA PRO A 376 4.67 14.96 -12.17
C PRO A 376 3.58 15.80 -11.47
N ARG A 377 2.31 15.64 -11.85
CA ARG A 377 1.18 16.37 -11.23
C ARG A 377 0.83 15.81 -9.86
N ILE A 378 0.96 14.50 -9.67
CA ILE A 378 0.84 13.85 -8.37
C ILE A 378 1.98 14.33 -7.45
N ALA A 379 3.21 14.46 -7.96
CA ALA A 379 4.32 15.07 -7.23
C ALA A 379 4.01 16.51 -6.81
N PHE A 380 3.41 17.30 -7.71
CA PHE A 380 2.96 18.66 -7.40
C PHE A 380 1.89 18.67 -6.29
N LEU A 381 0.87 17.81 -6.35
CA LEU A 381 -0.13 17.67 -5.29
C LEU A 381 0.52 17.32 -3.95
N ARG A 382 1.52 16.41 -3.92
CA ARG A 382 2.26 16.10 -2.69
C ARG A 382 2.92 17.34 -2.09
N SER A 383 3.48 18.23 -2.89
CA SER A 383 4.06 19.48 -2.39
C SER A 383 3.01 20.41 -1.76
N ILE A 384 1.78 20.39 -2.28
CA ILE A 384 0.65 21.15 -1.73
C ILE A 384 0.15 20.54 -0.41
N ILE A 385 0.12 19.21 -0.29
CA ILE A 385 -0.21 18.52 0.97
C ILE A 385 0.88 18.79 2.02
N ALA A 386 2.16 18.69 1.63
CA ALA A 386 3.28 18.91 2.54
C ALA A 386 3.37 20.35 3.08
N ALA A 387 2.79 21.33 2.37
CA ALA A 387 2.67 22.71 2.83
C ALA A 387 1.54 22.91 3.87
N SER A 388 0.68 21.90 4.10
CA SER A 388 -0.29 21.92 5.18
C SER A 388 0.41 21.88 6.54
N PRO A 389 -0.05 22.64 7.56
CA PRO A 389 0.56 22.64 8.91
C PRO A 389 0.68 21.25 9.55
N THR A 390 -0.19 20.31 9.18
CA THR A 390 -0.21 18.94 9.73
C THR A 390 0.40 17.89 8.79
N GLY A 391 0.80 18.31 7.59
CA GLY A 391 1.20 17.40 6.49
C GLY A 391 0.05 16.51 5.99
N ALA A 392 -1.20 16.85 6.32
CA ALA A 392 -2.40 16.12 5.95
C ALA A 392 -3.55 17.07 5.59
N ILE A 393 -4.59 16.53 4.96
CA ILE A 393 -5.78 17.25 4.50
C ILE A 393 -7.00 16.51 5.03
N ASP A 394 -7.85 17.19 5.79
CA ASP A 394 -9.16 16.68 6.21
C ASP A 394 -10.27 17.35 5.40
N PRO A 395 -11.43 16.71 5.20
CA PRO A 395 -12.58 17.38 4.59
C PRO A 395 -13.03 18.54 5.47
N LEU A 396 -13.28 19.70 4.85
CA LEU A 396 -13.75 20.90 5.53
C LEU A 396 -15.17 21.26 5.07
N PRO A 397 -15.98 21.92 5.92
CA PRO A 397 -17.20 22.55 5.47
C PRO A 397 -16.91 23.56 4.34
N GLY A 398 -17.70 23.50 3.26
CA GLY A 398 -17.49 24.31 2.08
C GLY A 398 -18.76 24.99 1.56
N GLU A 399 -18.57 25.85 0.56
CA GLU A 399 -19.67 26.35 -0.28
C GLU A 399 -20.28 25.20 -1.11
N TRP A 400 -21.55 25.32 -1.49
CA TRP A 400 -22.39 24.22 -1.97
C TRP A 400 -21.96 23.55 -3.30
N ASP A 401 -21.05 24.14 -4.09
CA ASP A 401 -20.72 23.70 -5.45
C ASP A 401 -19.27 23.22 -5.65
N ALA A 402 -18.44 23.14 -4.60
CA ALA A 402 -17.07 22.64 -4.67
C ALA A 402 -16.62 22.01 -3.34
N PRO A 403 -15.83 20.91 -3.36
CA PRO A 403 -15.26 20.32 -2.15
C PRO A 403 -14.15 21.20 -1.55
N TRP A 404 -14.10 21.21 -0.22
CA TRP A 404 -13.08 21.89 0.57
C TRP A 404 -12.32 20.88 1.43
N GLY A 405 -11.01 21.07 1.56
CA GLY A 405 -10.18 20.27 2.45
C GLY A 405 -8.99 21.03 3.01
N GLY A 406 -8.49 20.63 4.17
CA GLY A 406 -7.29 21.20 4.80
C GLY A 406 -7.29 21.05 6.31
N VAL A 407 -6.83 22.08 7.00
CA VAL A 407 -6.79 22.22 8.47
C VAL A 407 -7.68 23.40 8.85
N ALA A 408 -8.76 23.12 9.58
CA ALA A 408 -9.79 24.12 9.90
C ALA A 408 -9.19 25.41 10.49
N GLY A 409 -9.48 26.55 9.85
CA GLY A 409 -9.03 27.87 10.30
C GLY A 409 -7.57 28.22 10.01
N GLU A 410 -6.75 27.28 9.50
CA GLU A 410 -5.31 27.48 9.27
C GLU A 410 -4.93 27.34 7.79
N TYR A 411 -5.43 26.30 7.14
CA TYR A 411 -5.08 25.94 5.77
C TYR A 411 -6.29 25.35 5.07
N ALA A 412 -6.69 25.87 3.92
CA ALA A 412 -7.83 25.31 3.18
C ALA A 412 -7.55 25.30 1.68
N ILE A 413 -8.07 24.29 1.00
CA ILE A 413 -8.04 24.11 -0.44
C ILE A 413 -9.48 23.98 -0.91
N VAL A 414 -9.84 24.74 -1.94
CA VAL A 414 -11.09 24.57 -2.68
C VAL A 414 -10.72 24.05 -4.06
N TYR A 415 -11.24 22.89 -4.44
CA TYR A 415 -10.94 22.30 -5.75
C TYR A 415 -12.14 22.43 -6.69
N TYR A 416 -11.94 22.99 -7.89
CA TYR A 416 -13.03 23.22 -8.83
C TYR A 416 -13.21 22.08 -9.85
N GLY A 417 -12.30 21.11 -9.88
CA GLY A 417 -12.42 19.94 -10.76
C GLY A 417 -12.56 20.33 -12.23
N PHE A 418 -13.61 19.84 -12.89
CA PHE A 418 -13.95 20.16 -14.28
C PHE A 418 -14.70 21.49 -14.44
N ASN A 419 -15.06 22.18 -13.35
CA ASN A 419 -15.72 23.47 -13.45
C ASN A 419 -14.75 24.56 -13.92
N ARG A 420 -15.27 25.53 -14.67
CA ARG A 420 -14.48 26.56 -15.36
C ARG A 420 -14.88 27.99 -14.95
N PRO A 421 -14.91 28.34 -13.65
CA PRO A 421 -15.26 29.69 -13.24
C PRO A 421 -14.24 30.71 -13.79
N SER A 422 -14.73 31.84 -14.30
CA SER A 422 -13.90 33.01 -14.60
C SER A 422 -13.59 33.84 -13.35
N PHE A 423 -14.37 33.66 -12.28
CA PHE A 423 -14.10 34.24 -10.98
C PHE A 423 -14.81 33.45 -9.87
N ARG A 424 -14.36 33.61 -8.62
CA ARG A 424 -15.05 33.13 -7.41
C ARG A 424 -15.00 34.18 -6.33
N THR A 425 -16.09 34.36 -5.58
CA THR A 425 -16.07 35.15 -4.35
C THR A 425 -16.00 34.18 -3.19
N LEU A 426 -14.84 34.01 -2.57
CA LEU A 426 -14.68 33.14 -1.41
C LEU A 426 -15.05 33.85 -0.12
N VAL A 427 -15.79 33.17 0.75
CA VAL A 427 -15.92 33.56 2.16
C VAL A 427 -14.79 32.91 2.95
N LEU A 428 -13.94 33.74 3.55
CA LEU A 428 -12.78 33.30 4.33
C LEU A 428 -13.21 32.99 5.77
N PRO A 429 -12.57 32.00 6.43
CA PRO A 429 -12.71 31.82 7.87
C PRO A 429 -12.32 33.07 8.67
N GLU A 430 -12.63 33.08 9.96
CA GLU A 430 -12.19 34.17 10.84
C GLU A 430 -10.66 34.27 10.86
N GLY A 431 -10.15 35.46 10.62
CA GLY A 431 -8.72 35.74 10.58
C GLY A 431 -8.30 36.45 9.30
N GLU A 432 -6.99 36.43 9.07
CA GLU A 432 -6.35 37.04 7.91
C GLU A 432 -5.61 35.94 7.13
N PHE A 433 -5.81 35.90 5.82
CA PHE A 433 -5.31 34.83 4.97
C PHE A 433 -4.54 35.36 3.76
N GLU A 434 -3.46 34.66 3.42
CA GLU A 434 -2.87 34.66 2.08
C GLU A 434 -3.67 33.71 1.19
N VAL A 435 -3.88 34.09 -0.06
CA VAL A 435 -4.67 33.31 -1.01
C VAL A 435 -3.85 33.04 -2.26
N ASP A 436 -3.87 31.81 -2.74
CA ASP A 436 -3.23 31.40 -3.99
C ASP A 436 -4.26 30.83 -4.97
N VAL A 437 -4.10 31.15 -6.26
CA VAL A 437 -4.75 30.43 -7.36
C VAL A 437 -3.79 29.34 -7.84
N ILE A 438 -4.27 28.10 -7.85
CA ILE A 438 -3.48 26.93 -8.23
C ILE A 438 -4.02 26.36 -9.54
N ASP A 439 -3.15 26.20 -10.52
CA ASP A 439 -3.42 25.36 -11.68
C ASP A 439 -2.84 23.98 -11.42
N THR A 440 -3.71 22.99 -11.24
CA THR A 440 -3.28 21.67 -10.80
C THR A 440 -2.67 20.84 -11.93
N TRP A 441 -2.97 21.17 -13.19
CA TRP A 441 -2.44 20.49 -14.36
C TRP A 441 -1.11 21.07 -14.85
N ASN A 442 -1.01 22.40 -14.90
CA ASN A 442 0.20 23.12 -15.27
C ASN A 442 1.16 23.31 -14.08
N MET A 443 0.76 22.85 -12.88
CA MET A 443 1.59 22.82 -11.67
C MET A 443 2.08 24.21 -11.25
N THR A 444 1.21 25.21 -11.31
CA THR A 444 1.55 26.60 -10.96
C THR A 444 0.77 27.08 -9.75
N VAL A 445 1.42 27.89 -8.90
CA VAL A 445 0.81 28.60 -7.78
C VAL A 445 0.99 30.09 -8.02
N THR A 446 -0.12 30.83 -8.12
CA THR A 446 -0.13 32.29 -8.33
C THR A 446 -0.70 32.98 -7.10
N PRO A 447 0.11 33.70 -6.32
CA PRO A 447 -0.38 34.43 -5.16
C PRO A 447 -1.33 35.56 -5.55
N VAL A 448 -2.42 35.70 -4.80
CA VAL A 448 -3.30 36.87 -4.86
C VAL A 448 -2.66 37.96 -4.00
N PRO A 449 -2.41 39.17 -4.53
CA PRO A 449 -1.68 40.20 -3.80
C PRO A 449 -2.37 40.65 -2.51
N GLY A 450 -1.62 40.63 -1.41
CA GLY A 450 -2.04 41.15 -0.11
C GLY A 450 -2.53 40.07 0.84
N ARG A 451 -3.19 40.52 1.91
CA ARG A 451 -3.81 39.66 2.91
C ARG A 451 -5.29 39.99 2.99
N HIS A 452 -6.12 38.97 3.15
CA HIS A 452 -7.56 39.07 2.96
C HIS A 452 -8.33 38.65 4.22
N ARG A 453 -9.48 39.29 4.45
CA ARG A 453 -10.42 38.97 5.54
C ARG A 453 -11.85 38.99 5.02
N GLY A 454 -12.71 38.14 5.58
CA GLY A 454 -14.14 38.14 5.25
C GLY A 454 -14.43 37.59 3.86
N ARG A 455 -14.32 38.42 2.81
CA ARG A 455 -14.59 38.00 1.42
C ARG A 455 -13.46 38.43 0.50
N VAL A 456 -13.12 37.56 -0.46
CA VAL A 456 -12.14 37.86 -1.51
C VAL A 456 -12.69 37.46 -2.87
N LEU A 457 -12.57 38.36 -3.84
CA LEU A 457 -12.84 38.05 -5.24
C LEU A 457 -11.56 37.49 -5.87
N LEU A 458 -11.64 36.27 -6.37
CA LEU A 458 -10.59 35.58 -7.10
C LEU A 458 -10.91 35.59 -8.58
N GLU A 459 -10.07 36.26 -9.36
CA GLU A 459 -10.07 36.10 -10.82
C GLU A 459 -9.48 34.73 -11.17
N LEU A 460 -10.15 34.00 -12.06
CA LEU A 460 -9.78 32.66 -12.48
C LEU A 460 -9.73 32.58 -14.01
N PRO A 461 -8.90 31.70 -14.58
CA PRO A 461 -8.65 31.68 -16.02
C PRO A 461 -9.81 31.12 -16.88
N GLY A 462 -10.93 30.70 -16.30
CA GLY A 462 -12.05 30.10 -17.06
C GLY A 462 -11.69 28.75 -17.72
N ARG A 463 -10.77 27.98 -17.10
CA ARG A 463 -10.37 26.62 -17.51
C ARG A 463 -10.54 25.62 -16.38
N GLU A 464 -10.47 24.34 -16.73
CA GLU A 464 -10.60 23.21 -15.81
C GLU A 464 -9.36 23.08 -14.91
N PHE A 465 -9.48 22.26 -13.87
CA PHE A 465 -8.40 21.85 -12.97
C PHE A 465 -7.76 23.00 -12.20
N MET A 466 -8.60 23.95 -11.80
CA MET A 466 -8.20 25.05 -10.93
C MET A 466 -8.52 24.73 -9.47
N ALA A 467 -7.70 25.24 -8.56
CA ALA A 467 -7.96 25.25 -7.13
C ALA A 467 -7.65 26.64 -6.55
N ALA A 468 -8.23 26.94 -5.39
CA ALA A 468 -7.79 28.04 -4.55
C ALA A 468 -7.23 27.50 -3.24
N ARG A 469 -6.16 28.11 -2.73
CA ARG A 469 -5.59 27.76 -1.42
C ARG A 469 -5.59 28.98 -0.51
N LEU A 470 -6.03 28.77 0.73
CA LEU A 470 -6.02 29.75 1.81
C LEU A 470 -4.99 29.33 2.84
N ARG A 471 -4.13 30.26 3.28
CA ARG A 471 -3.13 30.04 4.33
C ARG A 471 -3.24 31.17 5.36
N ARG A 472 -3.39 30.83 6.63
CA ARG A 472 -3.47 31.83 7.70
C ARG A 472 -2.20 32.66 7.72
N ALA A 473 -2.35 33.98 7.79
CA ALA A 473 -1.22 34.89 7.81
C ALA A 473 -0.59 34.96 9.21
N GLY A 474 0.74 34.88 9.28
CA GLY A 474 1.49 35.07 10.53
C GLY A 474 1.60 33.84 11.43
N THR A 475 1.33 32.64 10.90
CA THR A 475 1.61 31.34 11.54
C THR A 475 2.89 30.71 11.03
#